data_AF-A0A379IVN9-F1
#
_entry.id   AF-A0A379IVN9-F1
#
_cell.length_a   1.000
_cell.length_b   1.000
_cell.length_c   1.000
_cell.angle_alpha   90.00
_cell.angle_beta   90.00
_cell.angle_gamma   90.00
#
_symmetry.space_group_name_H-M   'P 1'
#
loop_
_entity.id
_entity.type
_entity.pdbx_description
1 polymer ?
#
loop_
_entity_poly.entity_id
_entity_poly.type
_entity_poly.pdbx_seq_one_letter_code
_entity_poly.pdbx_strand_id
1 'polypeptide(L)'
;MDALLIIGGLLLMLAGLVWLVMRAFATSLLWGWGSLIPPITLLYVVRHWARARSAVALVGLGIIPLVVGMTLLASKDAERLAAIIRLDWLKPEVHAPAELAIDLAGELNGQPFRPQQGELIDGVLVLREGLDFFAQRELSIRLPQSVDGPVRVDVLPQDSVNLPEVELSWLLPEQDLPEARRLGRGYTLHLDLQPQAPNRLVGDFHLVLPPRFKTSLSGRVELYRDRLRYTDGQVDARFDSSDTIAHVLQDYLQRRFATRKVSELKLPVFTFEGDRLELQVDAQIDGRSERLPVRLHKRAEQGWAVEGDRFPALPAIATAQATPQREAAPIEERLSRPVDRRQRFSLARLQRNPEQYRNLSMRLSRASGGTVEGRFVGVDADGSIRLTQQMGSGGGQASFSFKPEEIGRLELLEP
;
A
#
# COMPACT_ATOMS: atom_id res chain seq x y z
N MET A 1 21.22 -5.82 -29.66
CA MET A 1 22.39 -6.17 -30.51
C MET A 1 23.61 -6.52 -29.66
N ASP A 2 23.91 -5.77 -28.59
CA ASP A 2 25.10 -6.00 -27.75
C ASP A 2 25.09 -7.37 -27.03
N ALA A 3 23.92 -7.81 -26.54
CA ALA A 3 23.75 -9.13 -25.94
C ALA A 3 24.04 -10.29 -26.90
N LEU A 4 23.74 -10.13 -28.19
CA LEU A 4 24.02 -11.16 -29.21
C LEU A 4 25.52 -11.30 -29.46
N LEU A 5 26.30 -10.21 -29.37
CA LEU A 5 27.76 -10.25 -29.50
C LEU A 5 28.40 -10.94 -28.29
N ILE A 6 27.91 -10.66 -27.08
CA ILE A 6 28.37 -11.30 -25.84
C ILE A 6 28.06 -12.81 -25.90
N ILE A 7 26.82 -13.19 -26.19
CA ILE A 7 26.39 -14.59 -26.28
C ILE A 7 27.11 -15.33 -27.41
N GLY A 8 27.24 -14.70 -28.59
CA GLY A 8 27.97 -15.26 -29.73
C GLY A 8 29.45 -15.52 -29.43
N GLY A 9 30.11 -14.58 -28.75
CA GLY A 9 31.49 -14.76 -28.27
C GLY A 9 31.62 -15.91 -27.27
N LEU A 10 30.69 -16.01 -26.33
CA LEU A 10 30.65 -17.07 -25.32
C LEU A 10 30.41 -18.45 -25.94
N LEU A 11 29.51 -18.56 -26.92
CA LEU A 11 29.27 -19.78 -27.69
C LEU A 11 30.49 -20.20 -28.51
N LEU A 12 31.20 -19.25 -29.14
CA LEU A 12 32.45 -19.54 -29.87
C LEU A 12 33.55 -20.06 -28.93
N MET A 13 33.69 -19.47 -27.75
CA MET A 13 34.61 -19.97 -26.73
C MET A 13 34.22 -21.37 -26.25
N LEU A 14 32.94 -21.62 -26.00
CA LEU A 14 32.45 -22.94 -25.58
C LEU A 14 32.70 -23.99 -26.67
N ALA A 15 32.39 -23.68 -27.94
CA ALA A 15 32.67 -24.56 -29.07
C ALA A 15 34.17 -24.85 -29.23
N GLY A 16 35.02 -23.83 -29.05
CA GLY A 16 36.48 -23.98 -29.02
C GLY A 16 36.97 -24.87 -27.88
N LEU A 17 36.41 -24.73 -26.68
CA LEU A 17 36.72 -25.58 -25.52
C LEU A 17 36.27 -27.03 -25.73
N VAL A 18 35.03 -27.25 -26.20
CA VAL A 18 34.53 -28.60 -26.52
C VAL A 18 35.40 -29.25 -27.60
N TRP A 19 35.80 -28.49 -28.63
CA TRP A 19 36.71 -28.99 -29.65
C TRP A 19 38.09 -29.34 -29.09
N LEU A 20 38.58 -28.55 -28.14
CA LEU A 20 39.85 -28.80 -27.44
C LEU A 20 39.78 -30.10 -26.61
N VAL A 21 38.69 -30.32 -25.88
CA VAL A 21 38.43 -31.54 -25.09
C VAL A 21 38.32 -32.76 -26.02
N MET A 22 37.57 -32.65 -27.12
CA MET A 22 37.49 -33.74 -28.13
C MET A 22 38.88 -34.11 -28.67
N ARG A 23 39.73 -33.12 -28.95
CA ARG A 23 41.11 -33.37 -29.38
C ARG A 23 41.95 -34.00 -28.27
N ALA A 24 41.74 -33.62 -27.01
CA ALA A 24 42.43 -34.22 -25.87
C ALA A 24 42.07 -35.70 -25.71
N PHE A 25 40.79 -36.07 -25.85
CA PHE A 25 40.35 -37.48 -25.89
C PHE A 25 40.97 -38.27 -27.04
N ALA A 26 41.11 -37.65 -28.21
CA ALA A 26 41.78 -38.28 -29.35
C ALA A 26 43.28 -38.54 -29.12
N THR A 27 43.89 -37.91 -28.13
CA THR A 27 45.29 -38.19 -27.75
C THR A 27 45.41 -39.27 -26.68
N SER A 28 44.57 -39.23 -25.63
CA SER A 28 44.46 -40.27 -24.61
C SER A 28 43.23 -40.01 -23.72
N LEU A 29 42.74 -41.08 -23.08
CA LEU A 29 41.65 -40.98 -22.10
C LEU A 29 42.02 -40.07 -20.90
N LEU A 30 43.28 -40.15 -20.44
CA LEU A 30 43.79 -39.35 -19.32
C LEU A 30 43.80 -37.85 -19.64
N TRP A 31 44.20 -37.47 -20.85
CA TRP A 31 44.16 -36.08 -21.30
C TRP A 31 42.74 -35.58 -21.49
N GLY A 32 41.82 -36.43 -21.97
CA GLY A 32 40.40 -36.09 -22.07
C GLY A 32 39.79 -35.73 -20.72
N TRP A 33 39.92 -36.61 -19.72
CA TRP A 33 39.44 -36.36 -18.36
C TRP A 33 40.18 -35.19 -17.68
N GLY A 34 41.50 -35.12 -17.85
CA GLY A 34 42.30 -34.00 -17.34
C GLY A 34 41.85 -32.66 -17.92
N SER A 35 41.50 -32.61 -19.19
CA SER A 35 41.05 -31.39 -19.88
C SER A 35 39.67 -30.88 -19.44
N LEU A 36 38.98 -31.55 -18.52
CA LEU A 36 37.79 -30.98 -17.88
C LEU A 36 38.16 -29.98 -16.77
N ILE A 37 39.42 -30.01 -16.31
CA ILE A 37 39.93 -29.19 -15.20
C ILE A 37 40.85 -28.08 -15.77
N PRO A 38 40.57 -26.78 -15.52
CA PRO A 38 41.29 -25.66 -16.13
C PRO A 38 42.84 -25.66 -16.03
N PRO A 39 43.49 -26.03 -14.92
CA PRO A 39 44.95 -26.09 -14.90
C PRO A 39 45.55 -27.18 -15.81
N ILE A 40 44.85 -28.31 -16.00
CA ILE A 40 45.35 -29.41 -16.83
C ILE A 40 45.06 -29.14 -18.32
N THR A 41 44.01 -28.39 -18.66
CA THR A 41 43.79 -27.93 -20.06
C THR A 41 44.94 -27.06 -20.55
N LEU A 42 45.44 -26.16 -19.71
CA LEU A 42 46.59 -25.32 -20.04
C LEU A 42 47.85 -26.16 -20.26
N LEU A 43 48.08 -27.18 -19.42
CA LEU A 43 49.20 -28.11 -19.59
C LEU A 43 49.10 -28.90 -20.92
N TYR A 44 47.89 -29.35 -21.27
CA TYR A 44 47.62 -30.01 -22.55
C TYR A 44 47.91 -29.08 -23.74
N VAL A 45 47.48 -27.82 -23.68
CA VAL A 45 47.71 -26.81 -24.72
C VAL A 45 49.20 -26.58 -24.94
N VAL A 46 49.98 -26.43 -23.87
CA VAL A 46 51.43 -26.21 -23.95
C VAL A 46 52.15 -27.45 -24.49
N ARG A 47 51.79 -28.64 -24.00
CA ARG A 47 52.44 -29.91 -24.41
C ARG A 47 52.07 -30.34 -25.83
N HIS A 48 50.81 -30.13 -26.23
CA HIS A 48 50.25 -30.59 -27.50
C HIS A 48 49.80 -29.43 -28.40
N TRP A 49 50.60 -28.36 -28.45
CA TRP A 49 50.31 -27.13 -29.19
C TRP A 49 49.91 -27.35 -30.65
N ALA A 50 50.64 -28.20 -31.38
CA ALA A 50 50.35 -28.51 -32.79
C ALA A 50 48.93 -29.03 -33.01
N ARG A 51 48.37 -29.75 -32.02
CA ARG A 51 47.00 -30.27 -32.02
C ARG A 51 46.01 -29.29 -31.38
N ALA A 52 46.42 -28.46 -30.42
CA ALA A 52 45.53 -27.54 -29.73
C ALA A 52 45.29 -26.21 -30.48
N ARG A 53 46.24 -25.76 -31.33
CA ARG A 53 46.25 -24.42 -31.95
C ARG A 53 44.94 -23.98 -32.62
N SER A 54 44.25 -24.88 -33.31
CA SER A 54 43.00 -24.56 -34.02
C SER A 54 41.85 -24.30 -33.07
N ALA A 55 41.77 -25.09 -31.99
CA ALA A 55 40.76 -24.93 -30.96
C ALA A 55 41.04 -23.67 -30.12
N VAL A 56 42.31 -23.41 -29.78
CA VAL A 56 42.74 -22.19 -29.08
C VAL A 56 42.48 -20.94 -29.94
N ALA A 57 42.72 -21.00 -31.25
CA ALA A 57 42.38 -19.89 -32.16
C ALA A 57 40.87 -19.60 -32.18
N LEU A 58 40.03 -20.62 -32.13
CA LEU A 58 38.58 -20.45 -32.06
C LEU A 58 38.13 -19.84 -30.74
N VAL A 59 38.73 -20.25 -29.61
CA VAL A 59 38.51 -19.61 -28.30
C VAL A 59 38.93 -18.15 -28.35
N GLY A 60 40.12 -17.86 -28.88
CA GLY A 60 40.63 -16.49 -29.03
C GLY A 60 39.75 -15.61 -29.91
N LEU A 61 39.17 -16.18 -30.98
CA LEU A 61 38.22 -15.49 -31.83
C LEU A 61 36.95 -15.10 -31.08
N GLY A 62 36.49 -15.90 -30.12
CA GLY A 62 35.34 -15.61 -29.25
C GLY A 62 35.56 -14.47 -28.25
N ILE A 63 36.82 -14.20 -27.87
CA ILE A 63 37.16 -13.09 -26.94
C ILE A 63 36.88 -11.72 -27.58
N ILE A 64 37.12 -11.58 -28.90
CA ILE A 64 36.94 -10.32 -29.63
C ILE A 64 35.48 -9.80 -29.54
N PRO A 65 34.45 -10.54 -29.95
CA PRO A 65 33.06 -10.09 -29.84
C PRO A 65 32.60 -9.98 -28.38
N LEU A 66 33.17 -10.77 -27.45
CA LEU A 66 32.88 -10.65 -26.02
C LEU A 66 33.33 -9.29 -25.46
N VAL A 67 34.58 -8.90 -25.71
CA VAL A 67 35.14 -7.62 -25.24
C VAL A 67 34.42 -6.45 -25.89
N VAL A 68 34.16 -6.52 -27.20
CA VAL A 68 33.40 -5.49 -27.93
C VAL A 68 31.97 -5.39 -27.38
N GLY A 69 31.27 -6.51 -27.18
CA GLY A 69 29.93 -6.54 -26.62
C GLY A 69 29.88 -5.98 -25.19
N MET A 70 30.85 -6.33 -24.33
CA MET A 70 30.97 -5.78 -22.98
C MET A 70 31.26 -4.27 -22.99
N THR A 71 32.13 -3.80 -23.88
CA THR A 71 32.47 -2.37 -23.97
C THR A 71 31.28 -1.54 -24.46
N LEU A 72 30.53 -2.07 -25.44
CA LEU A 72 29.29 -1.46 -25.90
C LEU A 72 28.22 -1.44 -24.80
N LEU A 73 28.08 -2.54 -24.04
CA LEU A 73 27.18 -2.58 -22.89
C LEU A 73 27.60 -1.56 -21.82
N ALA A 74 28.89 -1.45 -21.51
CA ALA A 74 29.42 -0.46 -20.57
C ALA A 74 29.11 0.98 -21.00
N SER A 75 29.18 1.26 -22.31
CA SER A 75 28.94 2.60 -22.85
C SER A 75 27.45 2.98 -22.86
N LYS A 76 26.56 2.00 -22.94
CA LYS A 76 25.11 2.21 -23.02
C LYS A 76 24.44 2.13 -21.66
N ASP A 77 24.90 1.22 -20.80
CA ASP A 77 24.23 0.87 -19.56
C ASP A 77 25.24 0.32 -18.52
N ALA A 78 25.97 1.25 -17.89
CA ALA A 78 27.03 0.93 -16.93
C ALA A 78 26.51 0.17 -15.70
N GLU A 79 25.25 0.38 -15.32
CA GLU A 79 24.63 -0.29 -14.19
C GLU A 79 24.38 -1.77 -14.47
N ARG A 80 23.90 -2.12 -15.67
CA ARG A 80 23.75 -3.53 -16.07
C ARG A 80 25.07 -4.28 -16.08
N LEU A 81 26.15 -3.66 -16.54
CA LEU A 81 27.48 -4.26 -16.48
C LEU A 81 27.92 -4.49 -15.02
N ALA A 82 27.71 -3.50 -14.15
CA ALA A 82 28.02 -3.62 -12.73
C ALA A 82 27.24 -4.76 -12.07
N ALA A 83 25.96 -4.93 -12.39
CA ALA A 83 25.11 -6.01 -11.89
C ALA A 83 25.59 -7.40 -12.34
N ILE A 84 26.01 -7.55 -13.61
CA ILE A 84 26.58 -8.80 -14.13
C ILE A 84 27.90 -9.15 -13.41
N ILE A 85 28.80 -8.16 -13.24
CA ILE A 85 30.11 -8.35 -12.59
C ILE A 85 29.95 -8.67 -11.10
N ARG A 86 29.01 -8.01 -10.42
CA ARG A 86 28.72 -8.23 -8.99
C ARG A 86 27.97 -9.53 -8.71
N LEU A 87 27.63 -10.29 -9.77
CA LEU A 87 26.80 -11.49 -9.68
C LEU A 87 25.49 -11.20 -8.95
N ASP A 88 24.93 -10.00 -9.13
CA ASP A 88 23.70 -9.60 -8.44
C ASP A 88 22.52 -10.47 -8.90
N TRP A 89 22.57 -11.04 -10.12
CA TRP A 89 21.65 -12.05 -10.63
C TRP A 89 21.69 -13.40 -9.88
N LEU A 90 22.76 -13.66 -9.11
CA LEU A 90 22.95 -14.86 -8.30
C LEU A 90 22.55 -14.63 -6.85
N LYS A 91 22.39 -13.37 -6.42
CA LYS A 91 21.82 -13.06 -5.12
C LYS A 91 20.34 -13.39 -5.22
N PRO A 92 19.78 -14.20 -4.30
CA PRO A 92 18.33 -14.19 -4.13
C PRO A 92 17.97 -12.73 -3.89
N GLU A 93 17.08 -12.18 -4.73
CA GLU A 93 16.44 -10.90 -4.43
C GLU A 93 16.03 -10.97 -2.96
N VAL A 94 16.68 -10.14 -2.15
CA VAL A 94 16.37 -10.04 -0.75
C VAL A 94 14.96 -9.49 -0.75
N HIS A 95 14.00 -10.41 -0.64
CA HIS A 95 12.61 -10.08 -0.43
C HIS A 95 12.64 -9.23 0.83
N ALA A 96 12.51 -7.91 0.67
CA ALA A 96 12.25 -7.04 1.80
C ALA A 96 11.08 -7.71 2.53
N PRO A 97 11.19 -7.96 3.84
CA PRO A 97 10.13 -8.63 4.58
C PRO A 97 8.83 -7.89 4.28
N ALA A 98 7.77 -8.63 3.96
CA ALA A 98 6.46 -8.04 3.73
C ALA A 98 6.12 -7.18 4.96
N GLU A 99 6.18 -5.86 4.77
CA GLU A 99 6.00 -4.88 5.86
C GLU A 99 4.56 -4.89 6.38
N LEU A 100 3.65 -5.45 5.56
CA LEU A 100 2.24 -5.68 5.80
C LEU A 100 1.98 -7.17 6.08
N ALA A 101 1.20 -7.44 7.12
CA ALA A 101 0.66 -8.75 7.43
C ALA A 101 -0.60 -9.01 6.58
N ILE A 102 -0.39 -9.41 5.31
CA ILE A 102 -1.47 -9.79 4.41
C ILE A 102 -1.63 -11.32 4.43
N ASP A 103 -2.73 -11.80 5.00
CA ASP A 103 -3.16 -13.20 4.96
C ASP A 103 -4.35 -13.33 4.01
N LEU A 104 -4.07 -13.01 2.73
CA LEU A 104 -5.03 -13.12 1.65
C LEU A 104 -4.68 -14.35 0.81
N ALA A 105 -5.67 -15.22 0.59
CA ALA A 105 -5.53 -16.41 -0.23
C ALA A 105 -6.58 -16.43 -1.34
N GLY A 106 -6.21 -17.06 -2.46
CA GLY A 106 -7.11 -17.30 -3.56
C GLY A 106 -6.44 -17.25 -4.92
N GLU A 107 -7.23 -16.99 -5.94
CA GLU A 107 -6.79 -16.95 -7.32
C GLU A 107 -7.16 -15.62 -7.97
N LEU A 108 -6.26 -15.13 -8.82
CA LEU A 108 -6.47 -14.01 -9.74
C LEU A 108 -6.22 -14.53 -11.16
N ASN A 109 -7.25 -14.51 -12.00
CA ASN A 109 -7.21 -15.08 -13.35
C ASN A 109 -6.76 -16.56 -13.38
N GLY A 110 -7.18 -17.35 -12.37
CA GLY A 110 -6.86 -18.78 -12.24
C GLY A 110 -5.42 -19.08 -11.83
N GLN A 111 -4.64 -18.07 -11.45
CA GLN A 111 -3.32 -18.22 -10.86
C GLN A 111 -3.37 -17.89 -9.37
N PRO A 112 -2.62 -18.59 -8.51
CA PRO A 112 -2.51 -18.22 -7.11
C PRO A 112 -2.11 -16.76 -6.96
N PHE A 113 -2.82 -16.02 -6.11
CA PHE A 113 -2.51 -14.61 -5.84
C PHE A 113 -2.17 -14.43 -4.37
N ARG A 114 -0.97 -13.94 -4.10
CA ARG A 114 -0.46 -13.67 -2.74
C ARG A 114 0.17 -12.28 -2.70
N PRO A 115 -0.64 -11.23 -2.53
CA PRO A 115 -0.11 -9.87 -2.55
C PRO A 115 0.82 -9.63 -1.36
N GLN A 116 1.95 -8.96 -1.61
CA GLN A 116 2.88 -8.51 -0.56
C GLN A 116 2.73 -7.02 -0.24
N GLN A 117 2.06 -6.28 -1.12
CA GLN A 117 1.80 -4.85 -0.99
C GLN A 117 0.30 -4.56 -1.04
N GLY A 118 -0.12 -3.59 -0.23
CA GLY A 118 -1.50 -3.15 -0.12
C GLY A 118 -1.58 -1.67 0.22
N GLU A 119 -2.38 -0.91 -0.52
CA GLU A 119 -2.66 0.50 -0.23
C GLU A 119 -4.14 0.82 -0.50
N LEU A 120 -4.71 1.75 0.26
CA LEU A 120 -6.00 2.40 -0.01
C LEU A 120 -5.79 3.91 0.11
N ILE A 121 -5.63 4.56 -1.03
CA ILE A 121 -5.28 5.99 -1.13
C ILE A 121 -6.25 6.63 -2.13
N ASP A 122 -6.78 7.80 -1.80
CA ASP A 122 -7.70 8.56 -2.66
C ASP A 122 -8.90 7.74 -3.17
N GLY A 123 -9.39 6.80 -2.34
CA GLY A 123 -10.50 5.91 -2.68
C GLY A 123 -10.15 4.76 -3.63
N VAL A 124 -8.86 4.50 -3.91
CA VAL A 124 -8.40 3.37 -4.72
C VAL A 124 -7.67 2.38 -3.84
N LEU A 125 -8.24 1.18 -3.67
CA LEU A 125 -7.59 0.05 -3.03
C LEU A 125 -6.73 -0.66 -4.08
N VAL A 126 -5.46 -0.89 -3.79
CA VAL A 126 -4.53 -1.65 -4.65
C VAL A 126 -3.90 -2.76 -3.83
N LEU A 127 -3.96 -3.98 -4.35
CA LEU A 127 -3.25 -5.15 -3.85
C LEU A 127 -2.30 -5.64 -4.95
N ARG A 128 -1.02 -5.80 -4.63
CA ARG A 128 0.02 -6.11 -5.61
C ARG A 128 0.87 -7.30 -5.21
N GLU A 129 1.10 -8.17 -6.18
CA GLU A 129 2.07 -9.27 -6.11
C GLU A 129 3.24 -8.99 -7.07
N GLY A 130 4.46 -9.01 -6.52
CA GLY A 130 5.71 -8.69 -7.23
C GLY A 130 6.41 -7.44 -6.70
N LEU A 131 7.73 -7.43 -6.83
CA LEU A 131 8.63 -6.39 -6.27
C LEU A 131 9.26 -5.48 -7.35
N ASP A 132 9.01 -5.77 -8.63
CA ASP A 132 9.59 -5.04 -9.77
C ASP A 132 8.75 -3.82 -10.21
N PHE A 133 9.30 -3.02 -11.12
CA PHE A 133 8.59 -1.91 -11.80
C PHE A 133 7.26 -2.34 -12.45
N PHE A 134 7.11 -3.62 -12.78
CA PHE A 134 5.87 -4.22 -13.24
C PHE A 134 5.37 -5.24 -12.21
N ALA A 135 4.21 -4.98 -11.62
CA ALA A 135 3.50 -5.98 -10.85
C ALA A 135 3.26 -7.23 -11.70
N GLN A 136 3.54 -8.42 -11.17
CA GLN A 136 3.20 -9.66 -11.88
C GLN A 136 1.68 -9.82 -11.91
N ARG A 137 1.01 -9.45 -10.82
CA ARG A 137 -0.45 -9.41 -10.68
C ARG A 137 -0.84 -8.27 -9.77
N GLU A 138 -1.88 -7.55 -10.14
CA GLU A 138 -2.43 -6.43 -9.38
C GLU A 138 -3.96 -6.46 -9.43
N LEU A 139 -4.56 -6.17 -8.28
CA LEU A 139 -5.98 -5.93 -8.13
C LEU A 139 -6.16 -4.48 -7.69
N SER A 140 -6.97 -3.73 -8.43
CA SER A 140 -7.36 -2.37 -8.10
C SER A 140 -8.88 -2.30 -7.92
N ILE A 141 -9.34 -1.65 -6.85
CA ILE A 141 -10.75 -1.40 -6.58
C ILE A 141 -10.93 0.08 -6.31
N ARG A 142 -11.57 0.78 -7.24
CA ARG A 142 -11.94 2.18 -7.08
C ARG A 142 -13.28 2.26 -6.35
N LEU A 143 -13.24 2.73 -5.12
CA LEU A 143 -14.41 3.03 -4.31
C LEU A 143 -15.12 4.28 -4.85
N PRO A 144 -16.46 4.35 -4.73
CA PRO A 144 -17.23 5.51 -5.20
C PRO A 144 -16.99 6.79 -4.41
N GLN A 145 -16.46 6.69 -3.19
CA GLN A 145 -16.13 7.82 -2.32
C GLN A 145 -14.75 7.59 -1.70
N SER A 146 -13.96 8.67 -1.57
CA SER A 146 -12.72 8.65 -0.79
C SER A 146 -13.03 8.47 0.70
N VAL A 147 -12.26 7.64 1.38
CA VAL A 147 -12.51 7.27 2.78
C VAL A 147 -11.27 7.50 3.63
N ASP A 148 -11.38 8.38 4.63
CA ASP A 148 -10.33 8.70 5.60
C ASP A 148 -10.50 7.95 6.94
N GLY A 149 -11.40 6.97 7.01
CA GLY A 149 -11.82 6.31 8.24
C GLY A 149 -12.01 4.81 8.08
N PRO A 150 -12.83 4.17 8.94
CA PRO A 150 -13.21 2.78 8.73
C PRO A 150 -13.95 2.63 7.40
N VAL A 151 -13.62 1.56 6.67
CA VAL A 151 -14.17 1.28 5.35
C VAL A 151 -15.05 0.05 5.47
N ARG A 152 -16.35 0.22 5.17
CA ARG A 152 -17.27 -0.91 5.07
C ARG A 152 -17.98 -0.88 3.73
N VAL A 153 -17.77 -1.90 2.92
CA VAL A 153 -18.36 -2.03 1.59
C VAL A 153 -18.88 -3.44 1.43
N ASP A 154 -20.16 -3.55 1.12
CA ASP A 154 -20.85 -4.81 0.84
C ASP A 154 -21.55 -4.67 -0.52
N VAL A 155 -21.16 -5.51 -1.48
CA VAL A 155 -21.70 -5.54 -2.85
C VAL A 155 -22.08 -6.97 -3.19
N LEU A 156 -23.30 -7.12 -3.68
CA LEU A 156 -23.81 -8.37 -4.24
C LEU A 156 -23.95 -8.28 -5.76
N PRO A 157 -23.96 -9.42 -6.48
CA PRO A 157 -23.97 -9.41 -7.95
C PRO A 157 -25.16 -8.71 -8.61
N GLN A 158 -26.29 -8.55 -7.88
CA GLN A 158 -27.52 -7.93 -8.38
C GLN A 158 -27.60 -6.43 -8.11
N ASP A 159 -26.69 -5.90 -7.29
CA ASP A 159 -26.64 -4.48 -7.00
C ASP A 159 -26.28 -3.71 -8.28
N SER A 160 -26.71 -2.46 -8.36
CA SER A 160 -26.62 -1.67 -9.61
C SER A 160 -26.36 -0.19 -9.42
N VAL A 161 -26.33 0.31 -8.19
CA VAL A 161 -26.18 1.74 -7.88
C VAL A 161 -24.91 1.97 -7.07
N ASN A 162 -24.10 2.93 -7.52
CA ASN A 162 -22.90 3.42 -6.83
C ASN A 162 -21.91 2.29 -6.44
N LEU A 163 -21.63 1.40 -7.38
CA LEU A 163 -20.74 0.25 -7.17
C LEU A 163 -19.27 0.64 -7.36
N PRO A 164 -18.35 0.02 -6.61
CA PRO A 164 -16.92 0.09 -6.91
C PRO A 164 -16.59 -0.42 -8.32
N GLU A 165 -15.50 0.08 -8.88
CA GLU A 165 -14.95 -0.43 -10.13
C GLU A 165 -13.76 -1.33 -9.81
N VAL A 166 -13.85 -2.61 -10.21
CA VAL A 166 -12.81 -3.61 -10.00
C VAL A 166 -11.99 -3.75 -11.26
N GLU A 167 -10.68 -3.65 -11.15
CA GLU A 167 -9.72 -3.85 -12.23
C GLU A 167 -8.69 -4.90 -11.82
N LEU A 168 -8.44 -5.83 -12.73
CA LEU A 168 -7.42 -6.85 -12.63
C LEU A 168 -6.34 -6.51 -13.65
N SER A 169 -5.08 -6.57 -13.24
CA SER A 169 -3.93 -6.43 -14.12
C SER A 169 -2.98 -7.60 -13.90
N TRP A 170 -2.48 -8.23 -14.95
CA TRP A 170 -1.51 -9.32 -14.84
C TRP A 170 -0.57 -9.36 -16.03
N LEU A 171 0.66 -9.80 -15.78
CA LEU A 171 1.67 -10.02 -16.81
C LEU A 171 1.85 -11.52 -17.06
N LEU A 172 1.67 -11.96 -18.30
CA LEU A 172 1.98 -13.35 -18.69
C LEU A 172 3.49 -13.48 -18.99
N PRO A 173 4.13 -14.64 -18.71
CA PRO A 173 5.57 -14.81 -18.92
C PRO A 173 6.07 -14.56 -20.34
N GLU A 174 5.18 -14.65 -21.32
CA GLU A 174 5.47 -14.52 -22.76
C GLU A 174 5.17 -13.11 -23.29
N GLN A 175 4.67 -12.20 -22.44
CA GLN A 175 4.24 -10.85 -22.80
C GLN A 175 5.14 -9.80 -22.14
N ASP A 176 5.42 -8.72 -22.87
CA ASP A 176 6.19 -7.59 -22.37
C ASP A 176 5.31 -6.53 -21.68
N LEU A 177 3.99 -6.61 -21.83
CA LEU A 177 3.03 -5.64 -21.28
C LEU A 177 1.91 -6.38 -20.53
N PRO A 178 1.42 -5.80 -19.41
CA PRO A 178 0.34 -6.41 -18.64
C PRO A 178 -1.00 -6.30 -19.38
N GLU A 179 -1.84 -7.32 -19.21
CA GLU A 179 -3.24 -7.27 -19.60
C GLU A 179 -4.10 -6.75 -18.44
N ALA A 180 -5.02 -5.83 -18.76
CA ALA A 180 -6.00 -5.33 -17.80
C ALA A 180 -7.43 -5.77 -18.15
N ARG A 181 -8.24 -6.06 -17.14
CA ARG A 181 -9.69 -6.31 -17.24
C ARG A 181 -10.43 -5.58 -16.15
N ARG A 182 -11.53 -4.94 -16.53
CA ARG A 182 -12.31 -4.05 -15.66
C ARG A 182 -13.76 -4.49 -15.58
N LEU A 183 -14.31 -4.42 -14.38
CA LEU A 183 -15.67 -4.84 -14.05
C LEU A 183 -16.31 -3.78 -13.14
N GLY A 184 -17.43 -3.23 -13.59
CA GLY A 184 -18.24 -2.32 -12.77
C GLY A 184 -19.43 -2.98 -12.07
N ARG A 185 -19.72 -4.27 -12.31
CA ARG A 185 -20.89 -4.98 -11.75
C ARG A 185 -20.76 -6.51 -11.83
N GLY A 186 -21.69 -7.21 -11.18
CA GLY A 186 -21.87 -8.66 -11.31
C GLY A 186 -20.85 -9.48 -10.51
N TYR A 187 -20.23 -8.87 -9.50
CA TYR A 187 -19.29 -9.48 -8.58
C TYR A 187 -19.81 -9.40 -7.15
N THR A 188 -19.18 -10.16 -6.25
CA THR A 188 -19.39 -10.01 -4.80
C THR A 188 -18.15 -9.36 -4.19
N LEU A 189 -18.33 -8.32 -3.39
CA LEU A 189 -17.25 -7.66 -2.66
C LEU A 189 -17.70 -7.42 -1.22
N HIS A 190 -16.87 -7.83 -0.27
CA HIS A 190 -17.00 -7.48 1.12
C HIS A 190 -15.66 -6.91 1.62
N LEU A 191 -15.71 -5.71 2.16
CA LEU A 191 -14.61 -5.01 2.82
C LEU A 191 -15.10 -4.56 4.19
N ASP A 192 -14.38 -4.93 5.25
CA ASP A 192 -14.55 -4.35 6.59
C ASP A 192 -13.16 -4.05 7.14
N LEU A 193 -12.71 -2.81 6.95
CA LEU A 193 -11.37 -2.36 7.30
C LEU A 193 -11.43 -1.31 8.41
N GLN A 194 -10.61 -1.50 9.43
CA GLN A 194 -10.53 -0.61 10.59
C GLN A 194 -9.18 0.14 10.61
N PRO A 195 -9.17 1.44 10.95
CA PRO A 195 -7.93 2.19 11.09
C PRO A 195 -7.04 1.64 12.20
N GLN A 196 -5.77 1.44 11.89
CA GLN A 196 -4.72 1.09 12.84
C GLN A 196 -3.56 2.06 12.71
N ALA A 197 -3.11 2.61 13.85
CA ALA A 197 -1.96 3.50 13.88
C ALA A 197 -0.68 2.74 13.44
N PRO A 198 0.29 3.41 12.78
CA PRO A 198 0.30 4.84 12.47
C PRO A 198 -0.49 5.22 11.21
N ASN A 199 -0.48 4.41 10.16
CA ASN A 199 -1.06 4.74 8.85
C ASN A 199 -1.69 3.53 8.13
N ARG A 200 -2.24 2.57 8.88
CA ARG A 200 -2.70 1.29 8.32
C ARG A 200 -4.22 1.13 8.41
N LEU A 201 -4.75 0.29 7.54
CA LEU A 201 -6.11 -0.24 7.58
C LEU A 201 -6.01 -1.75 7.64
N VAL A 202 -6.67 -2.36 8.63
CA VAL A 202 -6.64 -3.81 8.84
C VAL A 202 -8.06 -4.33 8.86
N GLY A 203 -8.30 -5.43 8.16
CA GLY A 203 -9.56 -6.13 8.30
C GLY A 203 -9.83 -7.15 7.22
N ASP A 204 -11.09 -7.48 7.06
CA ASP A 204 -11.51 -8.63 6.28
C ASP A 204 -11.80 -8.20 4.83
N PHE A 205 -11.35 -9.05 3.89
CA PHE A 205 -11.45 -8.83 2.47
C PHE A 205 -12.02 -10.09 1.81
N HIS A 206 -13.03 -9.90 0.97
CA HIS A 206 -13.58 -10.97 0.14
C HIS A 206 -14.03 -10.42 -1.22
N LEU A 207 -13.52 -11.02 -2.30
CA LEU A 207 -13.88 -10.67 -3.68
C LEU A 207 -14.10 -11.93 -4.50
N VAL A 208 -15.25 -12.04 -5.15
CA VAL A 208 -15.56 -13.13 -6.09
C VAL A 208 -16.10 -12.54 -7.38
N LEU A 209 -15.44 -12.85 -8.49
CA LEU A 209 -15.83 -12.39 -9.82
C LEU A 209 -16.60 -13.47 -10.59
N PRO A 210 -17.29 -13.11 -11.70
CA PRO A 210 -17.93 -14.11 -12.56
C PRO A 210 -16.97 -15.22 -13.02
N PRO A 211 -17.44 -16.47 -13.23
CA PRO A 211 -16.59 -17.64 -13.47
C PRO A 211 -15.55 -17.50 -14.59
N ARG A 212 -15.86 -16.72 -15.64
CA ARG A 212 -14.94 -16.44 -16.75
C ARG A 212 -13.62 -15.77 -16.33
N PHE A 213 -13.60 -15.09 -15.19
CA PHE A 213 -12.41 -14.42 -14.66
C PHE A 213 -11.59 -15.29 -13.72
N LYS A 214 -12.10 -16.46 -13.30
CA LYS A 214 -11.40 -17.38 -12.38
C LYS A 214 -10.73 -16.65 -11.21
N THR A 215 -11.47 -15.74 -10.57
CA THR A 215 -10.94 -14.87 -9.52
C THR A 215 -11.82 -14.97 -8.29
N SER A 216 -11.20 -15.41 -7.20
CA SER A 216 -11.81 -15.56 -5.88
C SER A 216 -10.73 -15.33 -4.85
N LEU A 217 -10.89 -14.30 -4.03
CA LEU A 217 -9.91 -13.85 -3.03
C LEU A 217 -10.62 -13.69 -1.70
N SER A 218 -10.02 -14.21 -0.63
CA SER A 218 -10.59 -14.15 0.71
C SER A 218 -9.48 -14.14 1.76
N GLY A 219 -9.67 -13.37 2.82
CA GLY A 219 -8.76 -13.38 3.95
C GLY A 219 -8.71 -12.04 4.66
N ARG A 220 -7.61 -11.82 5.38
CA ARG A 220 -7.34 -10.59 6.10
C ARG A 220 -6.25 -9.80 5.38
N VAL A 221 -6.49 -8.51 5.19
CA VAL A 221 -5.54 -7.59 4.55
C VAL A 221 -5.10 -6.51 5.52
N GLU A 222 -3.88 -6.07 5.32
CA GLU A 222 -3.33 -4.86 5.90
C GLU A 222 -2.92 -3.94 4.76
N LEU A 223 -3.43 -2.70 4.77
CA LEU A 223 -3.25 -1.72 3.70
C LEU A 223 -2.67 -0.44 4.28
N TYR A 224 -1.80 0.22 3.52
CA TYR A 224 -1.40 1.59 3.83
C TYR A 224 -2.47 2.60 3.45
N ARG A 225 -2.64 3.63 4.28
CA ARG A 225 -3.57 4.75 4.06
C ARG A 225 -2.93 5.93 3.34
N ASP A 226 -1.61 5.96 3.35
CA ASP A 226 -0.76 6.95 2.71
C ASP A 226 0.54 6.27 2.28
N ARG A 227 1.38 6.98 1.53
CA ARG A 227 2.69 6.48 1.09
C ARG A 227 3.80 6.81 2.09
N LEU A 228 3.46 7.05 3.36
CA LEU A 228 4.45 7.18 4.41
C LEU A 228 4.90 5.78 4.86
N ARG A 229 6.17 5.70 5.22
CA ARG A 229 6.78 4.53 5.86
C ARG A 229 7.25 4.94 7.23
N TYR A 230 7.29 4.00 8.16
CA TYR A 230 7.62 4.28 9.55
C TYR A 230 8.73 3.37 10.02
N THR A 231 9.75 3.95 10.66
CA THR A 231 10.82 3.24 11.37
C THR A 231 10.82 3.74 12.81
N ASP A 232 10.76 2.83 13.79
CA ASP A 232 10.70 3.16 15.22
C ASP A 232 9.60 4.17 15.61
N GLY A 233 8.45 4.09 14.90
CA GLY A 233 7.30 4.98 15.12
C GLY A 233 7.48 6.40 14.57
N GLN A 234 8.58 6.71 13.90
CA GLN A 234 8.82 7.96 13.19
C GLN A 234 8.71 7.75 11.68
N VAL A 235 8.36 8.80 10.94
CA VAL A 235 8.31 8.75 9.48
C VAL A 235 9.72 8.50 8.94
N ASP A 236 9.86 7.48 8.10
CA ASP A 236 11.11 7.18 7.40
C ASP A 236 11.29 8.14 6.22
N ALA A 237 12.03 9.22 6.46
CA ALA A 237 12.35 10.21 5.44
C ALA A 237 13.23 9.66 4.30
N ARG A 238 13.74 8.42 4.38
CA ARG A 238 14.53 7.79 3.31
C ARG A 238 13.66 7.18 2.22
N PHE A 239 12.37 6.97 2.47
CA PHE A 239 11.46 6.40 1.48
C PHE A 239 11.07 7.44 0.43
N ASP A 240 11.25 7.09 -0.84
CA ASP A 240 10.94 7.97 -1.97
C ASP A 240 9.44 7.94 -2.30
N SER A 241 8.69 8.86 -1.72
CA SER A 241 7.29 9.08 -2.06
C SER A 241 6.91 10.56 -2.02
N SER A 242 5.85 10.92 -2.76
CA SER A 242 5.24 12.25 -2.69
C SER A 242 4.88 12.65 -1.27
N ASP A 243 4.40 11.69 -0.49
CA ASP A 243 3.89 11.90 0.86
C ASP A 243 5.05 12.13 1.84
N THR A 244 6.17 11.43 1.66
CA THR A 244 7.40 11.70 2.42
C THR A 244 7.88 13.13 2.18
N ILE A 245 7.89 13.58 0.92
CA ILE A 245 8.28 14.97 0.58
C ILE A 245 7.28 15.97 1.17
N ALA A 246 5.98 15.69 1.06
CA ALA A 246 4.94 16.52 1.67
C ALA A 246 5.11 16.63 3.18
N HIS A 247 5.42 15.52 3.86
CA HIS A 247 5.68 15.49 5.30
C HIS A 247 6.90 16.35 5.68
N VAL A 248 8.03 16.18 4.98
CA VAL A 248 9.26 16.96 5.19
C VAL A 248 9.01 18.46 4.95
N LEU A 249 8.28 18.81 3.89
CA LEU A 249 7.93 20.20 3.59
C LEU A 249 6.97 20.79 4.61
N GLN A 250 5.96 20.03 5.04
CA GLN A 250 5.01 20.45 6.06
C GLN A 250 5.73 20.80 7.37
N ASP A 251 6.61 19.92 7.85
CA ASP A 251 7.44 20.19 9.04
C ASP A 251 8.33 21.43 8.84
N TYR A 252 9.03 21.51 7.70
CA TYR A 252 9.88 22.65 7.38
C TYR A 252 9.11 23.98 7.35
N LEU A 253 7.95 24.03 6.71
CA LEU A 253 7.13 25.24 6.64
C LEU A 253 6.61 25.64 8.02
N GLN A 254 6.20 24.68 8.84
CA GLN A 254 5.77 24.96 10.20
C GLN A 254 6.90 25.58 11.04
N ARG A 255 8.12 25.04 10.94
CA ARG A 255 9.30 25.59 11.62
C ARG A 255 9.74 26.94 11.06
N ARG A 256 9.76 27.10 9.74
CA ARG A 256 10.16 28.34 9.04
C ARG A 256 9.28 29.53 9.41
N PHE A 257 7.97 29.32 9.47
CA PHE A 257 7.00 30.37 9.78
C PHE A 257 6.61 30.41 11.26
N ALA A 258 7.22 29.56 12.08
CA ALA A 258 6.94 29.42 13.51
C ALA A 258 5.44 29.25 13.82
N THR A 259 4.69 28.57 12.95
CA THR A 259 3.24 28.33 13.07
C THR A 259 2.90 26.89 12.75
N ARG A 260 1.85 26.36 13.38
CA ARG A 260 1.29 25.05 13.01
C ARG A 260 0.18 25.13 11.97
N LYS A 261 -0.27 26.34 11.65
CA LYS A 261 -1.37 26.57 10.70
C LYS A 261 -0.82 26.57 9.27
N VAL A 262 -0.25 25.44 8.87
CA VAL A 262 0.12 25.15 7.49
C VAL A 262 -0.90 24.16 6.95
N SER A 263 -1.67 24.57 5.94
CA SER A 263 -2.72 23.77 5.32
C SER A 263 -2.67 23.89 3.80
N GLU A 264 -3.40 23.02 3.10
CA GLU A 264 -3.47 23.03 1.64
C GLU A 264 -2.10 22.99 0.94
N LEU A 265 -1.15 22.25 1.51
CA LEU A 265 0.16 22.03 0.90
C LEU A 265 -0.02 21.29 -0.45
N LYS A 266 0.31 21.96 -1.54
CA LYS A 266 0.22 21.43 -2.91
C LYS A 266 1.62 21.31 -3.49
N LEU A 267 1.96 20.08 -3.85
CA LEU A 267 3.21 19.76 -4.53
C LEU A 267 2.95 19.68 -6.05
N PRO A 268 3.92 20.10 -6.88
CA PRO A 268 3.85 19.83 -8.32
C PRO A 268 4.00 18.32 -8.58
N VAL A 269 3.70 17.87 -9.80
CA VAL A 269 4.05 16.52 -10.22
C VAL A 269 5.57 16.46 -10.44
N PHE A 270 6.24 15.50 -9.82
CA PHE A 270 7.69 15.30 -9.95
C PHE A 270 8.04 13.80 -9.96
N THR A 271 9.25 13.51 -10.43
CA THR A 271 9.88 12.20 -10.40
C THR A 271 11.18 12.28 -9.59
N PHE A 272 11.61 11.17 -9.01
CA PHE A 272 12.87 11.10 -8.29
C PHE A 272 14.01 10.83 -9.28
N GLU A 273 14.74 11.89 -9.63
CA GLU A 273 15.96 11.81 -10.46
C GLU A 273 17.20 11.96 -9.56
N GLY A 274 17.46 10.92 -8.76
CA GLY A 274 18.58 10.88 -7.81
C GLY A 274 18.29 11.58 -6.48
N ASP A 275 19.33 12.13 -5.86
CA ASP A 275 19.30 12.61 -4.46
C ASP A 275 18.95 14.10 -4.31
N ARG A 276 18.41 14.76 -5.33
CA ARG A 276 18.06 16.20 -5.30
C ARG A 276 16.71 16.46 -5.93
N LEU A 277 15.96 17.41 -5.35
CA LEU A 277 14.68 17.88 -5.89
C LEU A 277 14.58 19.39 -5.77
N GLU A 278 14.08 20.04 -6.82
CA GLU A 278 13.76 21.47 -6.80
C GLU A 278 12.27 21.64 -7.13
N LEU A 279 11.51 22.20 -6.19
CA LEU A 279 10.06 22.26 -6.26
C LEU A 279 9.56 23.69 -6.03
N GLN A 280 8.49 24.05 -6.74
CA GLN A 280 7.68 25.24 -6.43
C GLN A 280 6.44 24.78 -5.67
N VAL A 281 6.33 25.16 -4.41
CA VAL A 281 5.33 24.63 -3.49
C VAL A 281 4.33 25.72 -3.13
N ASP A 282 3.04 25.39 -3.20
CA ASP A 282 1.94 26.28 -2.77
C ASP A 282 1.39 25.80 -1.43
N ALA A 283 1.20 26.69 -0.46
CA ALA A 283 0.60 26.36 0.83
C ALA A 283 -0.17 27.56 1.42
N GLN A 284 -1.14 27.28 2.28
CA GLN A 284 -1.74 28.30 3.14
C GLN A 284 -1.02 28.32 4.49
N ILE A 285 -0.45 29.47 4.87
CA ILE A 285 0.33 29.67 6.09
C ILE A 285 -0.33 30.80 6.89
N ASP A 286 -0.89 30.46 8.06
CA ASP A 286 -1.71 31.38 8.85
C ASP A 286 -2.84 32.04 8.02
N GLY A 287 -3.41 31.28 7.08
CA GLY A 287 -4.48 31.74 6.17
C GLY A 287 -4.01 32.61 5.00
N ARG A 288 -2.69 32.78 4.80
CA ARG A 288 -2.11 33.46 3.64
C ARG A 288 -1.59 32.44 2.64
N SER A 289 -1.95 32.60 1.36
CA SER A 289 -1.40 31.79 0.29
C SER A 289 0.04 32.19 0.00
N GLU A 290 0.95 31.25 0.16
CA GLU A 290 2.38 31.41 -0.08
C GLU A 290 2.82 30.45 -1.18
N ARG A 291 3.68 30.95 -2.09
CA ARG A 291 4.34 30.15 -3.13
C ARG A 291 5.84 30.23 -2.93
N LEU A 292 6.47 29.09 -2.66
CA LEU A 292 7.85 29.04 -2.19
C LEU A 292 8.70 28.09 -3.07
N PRO A 293 9.84 28.57 -3.61
CA PRO A 293 10.84 27.68 -4.15
C PRO A 293 11.54 26.94 -3.01
N VAL A 294 11.60 25.61 -3.09
CA VAL A 294 12.26 24.75 -2.11
C VAL A 294 13.18 23.79 -2.83
N ARG A 295 14.41 23.66 -2.32
CA ARG A 295 15.37 22.66 -2.76
C ARG A 295 15.53 21.61 -1.67
N LEU A 296 15.45 20.34 -2.04
CA LEU A 296 15.63 19.20 -1.14
C LEU A 296 16.83 18.38 -1.59
N HIS A 297 17.44 17.71 -0.62
CA HIS A 297 18.52 16.76 -0.84
C HIS A 297 18.28 15.52 0.01
N LYS A 298 18.62 14.35 -0.52
CA LYS A 298 18.57 13.08 0.18
C LYS A 298 19.96 12.73 0.71
N ARG A 299 20.04 12.27 1.96
CA ARG A 299 21.26 11.69 2.55
C ARG A 299 20.97 10.26 2.97
N ALA A 300 21.92 9.35 2.75
CA ALA A 300 21.73 7.92 3.00
C ALA A 300 21.21 7.60 4.42
N GLU A 301 21.75 8.25 5.45
CA GLU A 301 21.39 7.98 6.85
C GLU A 301 20.16 8.76 7.36
N GLN A 302 19.86 9.92 6.76
CA GLN A 302 18.87 10.88 7.30
C GLN A 302 17.63 11.02 6.41
N GLY A 303 17.70 10.56 5.17
CA GLY A 303 16.63 10.72 4.18
C GLY A 303 16.58 12.11 3.56
N TRP A 304 15.41 12.48 3.07
CA TRP A 304 15.12 13.77 2.47
C TRP A 304 15.13 14.90 3.50
N ALA A 305 15.80 16.00 3.17
CA ALA A 305 15.83 17.22 3.96
C ALA A 305 15.86 18.46 3.07
N VAL A 306 15.27 19.55 3.56
CA VAL A 306 15.32 20.84 2.87
C VAL A 306 16.73 21.43 2.94
N GLU A 307 17.26 21.86 1.80
CA GLU A 307 18.57 22.49 1.70
C GLU A 307 18.56 23.86 2.43
N GLY A 308 19.52 24.05 3.32
CA GLY A 308 19.65 25.30 4.08
C GLY A 308 18.64 25.46 5.22
N ASP A 309 17.95 24.39 5.63
CA ASP A 309 17.10 24.41 6.81
C ASP A 309 17.91 24.70 8.09
N ARG A 310 17.55 25.78 8.77
CA ARG A 310 18.16 26.25 10.03
C ARG A 310 17.11 26.59 11.08
N PHE A 311 15.85 26.22 10.83
CA PHE A 311 14.74 26.64 11.68
C PHE A 311 14.59 25.66 12.85
N PRO A 312 14.53 26.16 14.10
CA PRO A 312 14.41 25.29 15.27
C PRO A 312 13.07 24.55 15.28
N ALA A 313 13.03 23.39 15.93
CA ALA A 313 11.80 22.67 16.17
C ALA A 313 10.79 23.55 16.92
N LEU A 314 9.53 23.49 16.51
CA LEU A 314 8.45 24.16 17.22
C LEU A 314 8.37 23.59 18.64
N PRO A 315 8.19 24.44 19.68
CA PRO A 315 8.05 23.97 21.05
C PRO A 315 6.91 22.97 21.11
N ALA A 316 7.16 21.78 21.67
CA ALA A 316 6.14 20.74 21.76
C ALA A 316 4.85 21.35 22.31
N ILE A 317 3.71 21.04 21.71
CA ILE A 317 2.44 21.34 22.37
C ILE A 317 2.55 20.58 23.68
N ALA A 318 2.49 21.28 24.80
CA ALA A 318 2.18 20.62 26.06
C ALA A 318 0.79 20.01 25.83
N THR A 319 0.73 18.77 25.34
CA THR A 319 -0.26 17.82 25.83
C THR A 319 -0.22 18.05 27.32
N ALA A 320 -1.28 18.60 27.90
CA ALA A 320 -1.34 18.86 29.31
C ALA A 320 -0.82 17.60 30.00
N GLN A 321 0.44 17.67 30.45
CA GLN A 321 1.03 16.61 31.23
C GLN A 321 0.13 16.60 32.44
N ALA A 322 -0.57 15.47 32.64
CA ALA A 322 -1.29 15.22 33.85
C ALA A 322 -0.36 15.65 34.99
N THR A 323 -0.75 16.72 35.67
CA THR A 323 0.00 17.31 36.77
C THR A 323 0.39 16.17 37.71
N PRO A 324 1.64 16.10 38.20
CA PRO A 324 2.06 15.03 39.10
C PRO A 324 1.05 14.94 40.23
N GLN A 325 0.35 13.80 40.27
CA GLN A 325 -0.67 13.53 41.25
C GLN A 325 0.03 13.49 42.59
N ARG A 326 -0.08 14.61 43.32
CA ARG A 326 0.33 14.68 44.72
C ARG A 326 -0.39 13.54 45.40
N GLU A 327 0.39 12.65 45.98
CA GLU A 327 -0.04 11.47 46.69
C GLU A 327 -1.12 11.88 47.71
N ALA A 328 -2.37 11.71 47.29
CA ALA A 328 -3.53 11.81 48.13
C ALA A 328 -3.81 10.39 48.57
N ALA A 329 -3.89 10.23 49.90
CA ALA A 329 -4.26 9.03 50.64
C ALA A 329 -5.30 8.16 49.90
N PRO A 330 -5.28 6.82 50.07
CA PRO A 330 -6.05 5.89 49.26
C PRO A 330 -7.52 6.31 49.23
N ILE A 331 -7.93 6.85 48.09
CA ILE A 331 -9.33 7.14 47.82
C ILE A 331 -9.91 5.80 47.39
N GLU A 332 -10.73 5.21 48.26
CA GLU A 332 -11.65 4.14 47.92
C GLU A 332 -12.24 4.38 46.53
N GLU A 333 -12.23 3.32 45.72
CA GLU A 333 -12.88 3.19 44.42
C GLU A 333 -14.26 3.85 44.42
N ARG A 334 -14.30 5.16 44.14
CA ARG A 334 -15.56 5.81 43.76
C ARG A 334 -15.77 5.43 42.31
N LEU A 335 -16.48 4.31 42.15
CA LEU A 335 -17.29 4.00 40.98
C LEU A 335 -17.83 5.32 40.41
N SER A 336 -17.26 5.74 39.28
CA SER A 336 -17.82 6.78 38.44
C SER A 336 -19.23 6.33 38.11
N ARG A 337 -20.23 6.86 38.80
CA ARG A 337 -21.63 6.57 38.51
C ARG A 337 -21.86 6.91 37.04
N PRO A 338 -22.43 6.01 36.23
CA PRO A 338 -22.84 6.36 34.89
C PRO A 338 -23.77 7.56 35.00
N VAL A 339 -23.42 8.65 34.31
CA VAL A 339 -24.31 9.81 34.22
C VAL A 339 -25.55 9.34 33.47
N ASP A 340 -26.63 9.13 34.21
CA ASP A 340 -27.93 8.71 33.70
C ASP A 340 -28.38 9.70 32.61
N ARG A 341 -28.38 9.24 31.36
CA ARG A 341 -28.68 10.05 30.16
C ARG A 341 -30.11 10.57 30.17
N ARG A 342 -31.00 9.97 30.97
CA ARG A 342 -32.37 10.43 31.19
C ARG A 342 -32.42 11.84 31.79
N GLN A 343 -31.43 12.21 32.61
CA GLN A 343 -31.42 13.51 33.33
C GLN A 343 -31.23 14.72 32.41
N ARG A 344 -30.77 14.52 31.16
CA ARG A 344 -30.55 15.61 30.19
C ARG A 344 -31.20 15.35 28.83
N PHE A 345 -32.18 14.44 28.78
CA PHE A 345 -32.89 14.09 27.57
C PHE A 345 -33.99 15.13 27.26
N SER A 346 -34.08 15.55 25.99
CA SER A 346 -35.17 16.39 25.49
C SER A 346 -35.35 16.21 23.98
N LEU A 347 -36.56 16.48 23.48
CA LEU A 347 -36.88 16.40 22.05
C LEU A 347 -35.91 17.24 21.19
N ALA A 348 -35.65 18.48 21.60
CA ALA A 348 -34.73 19.40 20.92
C ALA A 348 -33.27 18.94 20.95
N ARG A 349 -32.88 18.07 21.89
CA ARG A 349 -31.54 17.49 21.93
C ARG A 349 -31.46 16.24 21.06
N LEU A 350 -32.51 15.43 21.06
CA LEU A 350 -32.64 14.27 20.16
C LEU A 350 -32.57 14.70 18.70
N GLN A 351 -33.27 15.78 18.30
CA GLN A 351 -33.24 16.28 16.92
C GLN A 351 -31.87 16.84 16.52
N ARG A 352 -31.10 17.41 17.45
CA ARG A 352 -29.75 17.95 17.18
C ARG A 352 -28.68 16.88 17.06
N ASN A 353 -28.76 15.84 17.89
CA ASN A 353 -27.77 14.77 17.94
C ASN A 353 -28.45 13.38 17.90
N PRO A 354 -29.17 13.03 16.82
CA PRO A 354 -29.97 11.80 16.78
C PRO A 354 -29.09 10.53 16.88
N GLU A 355 -27.87 10.58 16.36
CA GLU A 355 -26.91 9.48 16.41
C GLU A 355 -26.60 9.01 17.85
N GLN A 356 -26.63 9.90 18.83
CA GLN A 356 -26.33 9.57 20.23
C GLN A 356 -27.43 8.74 20.91
N TYR A 357 -28.60 8.64 20.29
CA TYR A 357 -29.77 7.97 20.87
C TYR A 357 -30.28 6.81 20.00
N ARG A 358 -29.58 6.47 18.92
CA ARG A 358 -29.93 5.32 18.07
C ARG A 358 -30.03 4.04 18.89
N ASN A 359 -31.04 3.23 18.57
CA ASN A 359 -31.33 1.95 19.19
C ASN A 359 -31.68 2.01 20.69
N LEU A 360 -31.82 3.20 21.28
CA LEU A 360 -32.29 3.34 22.67
C LEU A 360 -33.81 3.23 22.74
N SER A 361 -34.30 2.57 23.79
CA SER A 361 -35.75 2.48 24.04
C SER A 361 -36.32 3.82 24.50
N MET A 362 -37.39 4.25 23.84
CA MET A 362 -38.09 5.49 24.14
C MET A 362 -39.59 5.26 24.28
N ARG A 363 -40.22 6.07 25.14
CA ARG A 363 -41.67 6.19 25.25
C ARG A 363 -42.11 7.54 24.71
N LEU A 364 -42.94 7.52 23.69
CA LEU A 364 -43.54 8.69 23.09
C LEU A 364 -45.01 8.76 23.49
N SER A 365 -45.43 9.90 24.04
CA SER A 365 -46.83 10.21 24.35
C SER A 365 -47.34 11.24 23.34
N ARG A 366 -48.41 10.91 22.61
CA ARG A 366 -48.99 11.81 21.60
C ARG A 366 -49.82 12.90 22.27
N ALA A 367 -49.84 14.08 21.67
CA ALA A 367 -50.67 15.19 22.13
C ALA A 367 -52.17 14.88 22.05
N SER A 368 -52.58 14.04 21.09
CA SER A 368 -53.96 13.55 20.91
C SER A 368 -54.36 12.42 21.86
N GLY A 369 -53.44 11.97 22.73
CA GLY A 369 -53.62 10.81 23.59
C GLY A 369 -53.03 9.53 23.00
N GLY A 370 -52.57 8.64 23.89
CA GLY A 370 -51.91 7.38 23.53
C GLY A 370 -50.39 7.42 23.67
N THR A 371 -49.81 6.27 24.04
CA THR A 371 -48.37 6.09 24.23
C THR A 371 -47.84 5.00 23.32
N VAL A 372 -46.69 5.24 22.71
CA VAL A 372 -45.97 4.28 21.87
C VAL A 372 -44.58 4.08 22.46
N GLU A 373 -44.23 2.82 22.72
CA GLU A 373 -42.89 2.44 23.14
C GLU A 373 -42.19 1.71 22.01
N GLY A 374 -40.95 2.09 21.74
CA GLY A 374 -40.15 1.49 20.70
C GLY A 374 -38.71 1.97 20.76
N ARG A 375 -37.86 1.35 19.92
CA ARG A 375 -36.47 1.76 19.77
C ARG A 375 -36.34 2.86 18.75
N PHE A 376 -35.58 3.89 19.08
CA PHE A 376 -35.33 5.01 18.21
C PHE A 376 -34.41 4.61 17.05
N VAL A 377 -34.86 4.88 15.82
CA VAL A 377 -34.12 4.54 14.60
C VAL A 377 -33.41 5.75 14.02
N GLY A 378 -34.07 6.92 14.07
CA GLY A 378 -33.55 8.15 13.47
C GLY A 378 -34.63 9.22 13.34
N VAL A 379 -34.23 10.35 12.77
CA VAL A 379 -35.12 11.47 12.39
C VAL A 379 -35.14 11.57 10.86
N ASP A 380 -36.32 11.72 10.28
CA ASP A 380 -36.53 11.91 8.84
C ASP A 380 -36.21 13.35 8.39
N ALA A 381 -36.09 13.57 7.07
CA ALA A 381 -35.71 14.87 6.51
C ALA A 381 -36.70 16.01 6.83
N ASP A 382 -37.94 15.67 7.18
CA ASP A 382 -39.00 16.59 7.62
C ASP A 382 -39.01 16.82 9.14
N GLY A 383 -38.05 16.23 9.88
CA GLY A 383 -37.95 16.32 11.34
C GLY A 383 -38.76 15.28 12.11
N SER A 384 -39.42 14.34 11.41
CA SER A 384 -40.24 13.29 12.04
C SER A 384 -39.39 12.24 12.75
N ILE A 385 -39.83 11.79 13.92
CA ILE A 385 -39.13 10.79 14.76
C ILE A 385 -39.59 9.39 14.42
N ARG A 386 -38.65 8.51 14.09
CA ARG A 386 -38.92 7.11 13.76
C ARG A 386 -38.64 6.18 14.94
N LEU A 387 -39.66 5.45 15.36
CA LEU A 387 -39.58 4.39 16.36
C LEU A 387 -39.89 3.04 15.70
N THR A 388 -39.15 1.99 16.09
CA THR A 388 -39.46 0.61 15.72
C THR A 388 -39.93 -0.16 16.94
N GLN A 389 -41.04 -0.87 16.79
CA GLN A 389 -41.58 -1.76 17.81
C GLN A 389 -41.64 -3.18 17.27
N GLN A 390 -41.17 -4.12 18.06
CA GLN A 390 -41.27 -5.53 17.73
C GLN A 390 -42.63 -6.04 18.18
N MET A 391 -43.44 -6.54 17.24
CA MET A 391 -44.75 -7.10 17.58
C MET A 391 -44.59 -8.51 18.14
N GLY A 392 -45.24 -8.78 19.27
CA GLY A 392 -45.17 -10.06 19.97
C GLY A 392 -45.58 -11.26 19.09
N SER A 393 -44.93 -12.40 19.34
CA SER A 393 -45.18 -13.77 18.81
C SER A 393 -45.32 -13.98 17.30
N GLY A 394 -45.03 -12.98 16.45
CA GLY A 394 -45.24 -13.08 14.99
C GLY A 394 -44.12 -12.54 14.09
N GLY A 395 -42.91 -12.32 14.61
CA GLY A 395 -41.72 -11.99 13.80
C GLY A 395 -41.74 -10.65 13.02
N GLY A 396 -42.78 -9.83 13.17
CA GLY A 396 -42.92 -8.54 12.46
C GLY A 396 -42.37 -7.36 13.26
N GLN A 397 -41.61 -6.48 12.60
CA GLN A 397 -41.25 -5.16 13.10
C GLN A 397 -42.19 -4.11 12.49
N ALA A 398 -42.81 -3.29 13.33
CA ALA A 398 -43.59 -2.14 12.89
C ALA A 398 -42.76 -0.87 13.09
N SER A 399 -42.66 -0.06 12.04
CA SER A 399 -42.01 1.26 12.08
C SER A 399 -43.08 2.33 12.13
N PHE A 400 -42.99 3.22 13.12
CA PHE A 400 -43.87 4.37 13.29
C PHE A 400 -43.06 5.65 13.10
N SER A 401 -43.61 6.61 12.38
CA SER A 401 -43.03 7.96 12.24
C SER A 401 -43.98 8.99 12.83
N PHE A 402 -43.44 9.90 13.64
CA PHE A 402 -44.20 10.91 14.38
C PHE A 402 -43.67 12.31 14.08
N LYS A 403 -44.55 13.21 13.65
CA LYS A 403 -44.17 14.60 13.46
C LYS A 403 -43.95 15.30 14.81
N PRO A 404 -43.00 16.25 14.92
CA PRO A 404 -42.72 16.93 16.18
C PRO A 404 -43.94 17.56 16.86
N GLU A 405 -44.86 18.13 16.07
CA GLU A 405 -46.10 18.74 16.55
C GLU A 405 -47.11 17.75 17.16
N GLU A 406 -47.00 16.46 16.83
CA GLU A 406 -47.87 15.41 17.37
C GLU A 406 -47.35 14.85 18.71
N ILE A 407 -46.13 15.21 19.11
CA ILE A 407 -45.45 14.70 20.29
C ILE A 407 -45.74 15.59 21.49
N GLY A 408 -46.56 15.09 22.42
CA GLY A 408 -46.81 15.77 23.68
C GLY A 408 -45.65 15.60 24.68
N ARG A 409 -45.07 14.40 24.74
CA ARG A 409 -43.94 14.10 25.64
C ARG A 409 -43.10 12.95 25.08
N LEU A 410 -41.79 13.04 25.22
CA LEU A 410 -40.85 11.98 24.85
C LEU A 410 -39.94 11.67 26.04
N GLU A 411 -39.79 10.38 26.36
CA GLU A 411 -38.99 9.90 27.48
C GLU A 411 -38.01 8.82 27.04
N LEU A 412 -36.79 8.87 27.58
CA LEU A 412 -35.78 7.83 27.39
C LEU A 412 -35.95 6.76 28.48
N LEU A 413 -36.10 5.50 28.08
CA LEU A 413 -36.33 4.37 28.99
C LEU A 413 -35.04 3.64 29.36
N GLU A 414 -33.89 3.99 28.78
CA GLU A 414 -32.58 3.39 29.05
C GLU A 414 -31.62 4.45 29.64
N PRO A 415 -30.76 4.08 30.61
CA PRO A 415 -29.84 5.01 31.27
C PRO A 415 -28.65 5.47 30.41
#